data_AF-B7BEP6-F1
#
_entry.id   AF-B7BEP6-F1
#
_cell.length_a   1.000
_cell.length_b   1.000
_cell.length_c   1.000
_cell.angle_alpha   90.00
_cell.angle_beta   90.00
_cell.angle_gamma   90.00
#
_symmetry.space_group_name_H-M   'P 1'
#
loop_
_entity.id
_entity.type
_entity.pdbx_description
1 polymer ?
#
loop_
_entity_poly.entity_id
_entity_poly.type
_entity_poly.pdbx_seq_one_letter_code
_entity_poly.pdbx_strand_id
1 'polypeptide(L)'
;MMSFYLDYYPGYRDKETMKVIRHESLGIYIYANPRNKREQNFNEVMTEKAEAIRCRRFESVVNERYDFFDKYKLKADFLEYYRKQLRKHDQKWEFVYLHFSNFVHGKCTFEEIDIDLCNKFREYLLSAKKLRRNGRITRNSASGYWSTFRGFLKILYRNGMIKTNVNDFLEKIETEDVMKEALSVEELYKLAETPCKKPILKTASLFSCMTSLRISDILSLCWEDIVDYSAGGKCVHIITQKNKAEDIIPISEEALGLIGYNSEKKGFVFKGLMRSWTQIPMKEWIRSAGITKNITFHSYRRTFATLQAAAGTDIRTIQSIMAHKSITTTQRYIKVVDANKREASKKITLTRQD
;
A
#
# COMPACT_ATOMS: atom_id res chain seq x y z
N MET A 1 32.49 -27.92 39.34
CA MET A 1 32.44 -27.58 37.91
C MET A 1 32.68 -26.09 37.78
N MET A 2 33.46 -25.65 36.80
CA MET A 2 33.57 -24.24 36.38
C MET A 2 32.80 -24.05 35.08
N SER A 3 32.37 -22.83 34.79
CA SER A 3 31.67 -22.50 33.54
C SER A 3 32.36 -21.35 32.82
N PHE A 4 32.39 -21.39 31.49
CA PHE A 4 32.87 -20.27 30.69
C PHE A 4 31.78 -19.20 30.50
N TYR A 5 32.22 -17.94 30.56
CA TYR A 5 31.44 -16.78 30.14
C TYR A 5 32.34 -15.87 29.29
N LEU A 6 31.74 -15.09 28.41
CA LEU A 6 32.40 -14.02 27.67
C LEU A 6 32.40 -12.76 28.52
N ASP A 7 33.56 -12.14 28.70
CA ASP A 7 33.71 -10.84 29.37
C ASP A 7 33.96 -9.74 28.33
N TYR A 8 33.23 -8.62 28.46
CA TYR A 8 33.24 -7.52 27.51
C TYR A 8 33.64 -6.20 28.19
N TYR A 9 34.78 -5.63 27.79
CA TYR A 9 35.26 -4.34 28.27
C TYR A 9 35.66 -3.38 27.13
N PRO A 10 35.11 -2.15 27.06
CA PRO A 10 33.91 -1.71 27.79
C PRO A 10 32.69 -2.55 27.38
N GLY A 11 31.74 -2.75 28.30
CA GLY A 11 30.51 -3.51 28.02
C GLY A 11 29.74 -2.95 26.81
N TYR A 12 29.11 -3.82 26.03
CA TYR A 12 28.35 -3.42 24.84
C TYR A 12 26.86 -3.30 25.17
N ARG A 13 26.13 -2.45 24.44
CA ARG A 13 24.68 -2.32 24.59
C ARG A 13 24.00 -3.26 23.61
N ASP A 14 23.21 -4.18 24.15
CA ASP A 14 22.39 -5.08 23.34
C ASP A 14 21.26 -4.31 22.64
N LYS A 15 21.09 -4.51 21.33
CA LYS A 15 20.18 -3.70 20.50
C LYS A 15 18.70 -4.07 20.70
N GLU A 16 18.41 -5.29 21.17
CA GLU A 16 17.03 -5.75 21.39
C GLU A 16 16.53 -5.39 22.79
N THR A 17 17.35 -5.64 23.81
CA THR A 17 17.01 -5.41 25.22
C THR A 17 17.43 -4.04 25.73
N MET A 18 18.28 -3.31 24.98
CA MET A 18 18.88 -2.01 25.34
C MET A 18 19.70 -2.01 26.64
N LYS A 19 20.00 -3.20 27.19
CA LYS A 19 20.82 -3.38 28.39
C LYS A 19 22.30 -3.41 28.04
N VAL A 20 23.13 -2.89 28.94
CA VAL A 20 24.58 -3.06 28.83
C VAL A 20 24.93 -4.46 29.29
N ILE A 21 25.45 -5.28 28.38
CA ILE A 21 25.95 -6.61 28.65
C ILE A 21 27.46 -6.51 28.88
N ARG A 22 27.89 -6.99 30.05
CA ARG A 22 29.30 -7.18 30.39
C ARG A 22 29.71 -8.65 30.41
N HIS A 23 28.75 -9.53 30.69
CA HIS A 23 29.00 -10.97 30.78
C HIS A 23 27.92 -11.73 30.01
N GLU A 24 28.33 -12.71 29.20
CA GLU A 24 27.45 -13.62 28.47
C GLU A 24 27.85 -15.06 28.78
N SER A 25 26.99 -15.80 29.48
CA SER A 25 27.27 -17.20 29.83
C SER A 25 27.24 -18.09 28.59
N LEU A 26 28.24 -18.95 28.41
CA LEU A 26 28.30 -19.89 27.29
C LEU A 26 27.55 -21.20 27.57
N GLY A 27 27.15 -21.46 28.82
CA GLY A 27 26.58 -22.75 29.22
C GLY A 27 27.53 -23.94 29.04
N ILE A 28 28.83 -23.69 28.85
CA ILE A 28 29.88 -24.70 28.73
C ILE A 28 30.53 -24.88 30.11
N TYR A 29 30.58 -26.13 30.58
CA TYR A 29 31.11 -26.50 31.89
C TYR A 29 32.34 -27.39 31.78
N ILE A 30 33.28 -27.21 32.70
CA ILE A 30 34.50 -28.01 32.83
C ILE A 30 34.69 -28.48 34.28
N TYR A 31 35.43 -29.58 34.46
CA TYR A 31 35.83 -30.05 35.78
C TYR A 31 36.88 -29.10 36.36
N ALA A 32 36.62 -28.58 37.57
CA ALA A 32 37.53 -27.63 38.22
C ALA A 32 38.89 -28.27 38.56
N ASN A 33 38.85 -29.54 38.98
CA ASN A 33 40.01 -30.35 39.31
C ASN A 33 39.88 -31.72 38.62
N PRO A 34 40.29 -31.85 37.34
CA PRO A 34 40.18 -33.09 36.59
C PRO A 34 41.13 -34.15 37.18
N ARG A 35 40.57 -35.28 37.61
CA ARG A 35 41.31 -36.34 38.34
C ARG A 35 41.91 -37.38 37.41
N ASN A 36 41.28 -37.60 36.25
CA ASN A 36 41.62 -38.67 35.32
C ASN A 36 41.77 -38.13 33.88
N LYS A 37 42.49 -38.86 33.02
CA LYS A 37 42.74 -38.48 31.61
C LYS A 37 41.46 -38.22 30.80
N ARG A 38 40.36 -38.91 31.12
CA ARG A 38 39.04 -38.67 30.49
C ARG A 38 38.47 -37.28 30.83
N GLU A 39 38.63 -36.82 32.07
CA GLU A 39 38.17 -35.49 32.50
C GLU A 39 39.06 -34.38 31.94
N GLN A 40 40.36 -34.64 31.80
CA GLN A 40 41.31 -33.73 31.12
C GLN A 40 40.94 -33.54 29.64
N ASN A 41 40.76 -34.64 28.89
CA ASN A 41 40.34 -34.58 27.49
C ASN A 41 38.96 -33.89 27.34
N PHE A 42 38.03 -34.12 28.27
CA PHE A 42 36.74 -33.43 28.26
C PHE A 42 36.90 -31.91 28.43
N ASN A 43 37.74 -31.49 29.38
CA ASN A 43 38.04 -30.08 29.59
C ASN A 43 38.68 -29.44 28.35
N GLU A 44 39.62 -30.12 27.68
CA GLU A 44 40.25 -29.63 26.44
C GLU A 44 39.21 -29.39 25.34
N VAL A 45 38.38 -30.39 25.04
CA VAL A 45 37.32 -30.27 24.01
C VAL A 45 36.32 -29.17 24.34
N MET A 46 35.92 -29.02 25.60
CA MET A 46 34.98 -27.97 26.00
C MET A 46 35.63 -26.58 25.97
N THR A 47 36.91 -26.48 26.30
CA THR A 47 37.68 -25.23 26.21
C THR A 47 37.84 -24.79 24.76
N GLU A 48 38.15 -25.71 23.84
CA GLU A 48 38.21 -25.40 22.40
C GLU A 48 36.86 -24.91 21.85
N LYS A 49 35.75 -25.54 22.27
CA LYS A 49 34.41 -25.08 21.91
C LYS A 49 34.11 -23.67 22.43
N ALA A 50 34.48 -23.39 23.68
CA ALA A 50 34.31 -22.07 24.27
C ALA A 50 35.14 -21.01 23.53
N GLU A 51 36.38 -21.33 23.18
CA GLU A 51 37.27 -20.45 22.43
C GLU A 51 36.75 -20.18 21.01
N ALA A 52 36.22 -21.21 20.33
CA ALA A 52 35.60 -21.05 19.02
C ALA A 52 34.36 -20.13 19.05
N ILE A 53 33.59 -20.13 20.14
CA ILE A 53 32.46 -19.20 20.32
C ILE A 53 32.97 -17.79 20.60
N ARG A 54 33.98 -17.65 21.47
CA ARG A 54 34.64 -16.37 21.78
C ARG A 54 35.18 -15.69 20.53
N CYS A 55 35.91 -16.42 19.67
CA CYS A 55 36.45 -15.90 18.42
C CYS A 55 35.36 -15.38 17.48
N ARG A 56 34.28 -16.16 17.26
CA ARG A 56 33.15 -15.72 16.41
C ARG A 56 32.48 -14.45 16.94
N ARG A 57 32.29 -14.39 18.26
CA ARG A 57 31.64 -13.26 18.91
C ARG A 57 32.52 -12.01 18.90
N PHE A 58 33.83 -12.19 19.11
CA PHE A 58 34.83 -11.13 18.97
C PHE A 58 34.86 -10.59 17.54
N GLU A 59 34.91 -11.44 16.52
CA GLU A 59 34.83 -11.03 15.11
C GLU A 59 33.56 -10.22 14.83
N SER A 60 32.39 -10.66 15.30
CA SER A 60 31.12 -9.93 15.12
C SER A 60 31.16 -8.55 15.80
N VAL A 61 31.66 -8.45 17.04
CA VAL A 61 31.77 -7.17 17.77
C VAL A 61 32.79 -6.23 17.13
N VAL A 62 33.93 -6.74 16.69
CA VAL A 62 34.96 -5.95 15.98
C VAL A 62 34.40 -5.48 14.64
N ASN A 63 33.73 -6.35 13.89
CA ASN A 63 33.09 -6.00 12.63
C ASN A 63 32.05 -4.87 12.82
N GLU A 64 31.18 -4.99 13.82
CA GLU A 64 30.22 -3.92 14.15
C GLU A 64 30.88 -2.63 14.65
N ARG A 65 32.04 -2.69 15.32
CA ARG A 65 32.76 -1.51 15.82
C ARG A 65 33.49 -0.75 14.72
N TYR A 66 33.96 -1.44 13.70
CA TYR A 66 34.76 -0.87 12.60
C TYR A 66 34.01 -0.81 11.26
N ASP A 67 32.68 -0.94 11.27
CA ASP A 67 31.81 -0.94 10.07
C ASP A 67 32.17 -2.03 9.02
N PHE A 68 32.94 -3.05 9.41
CA PHE A 68 33.10 -4.24 8.57
C PHE A 68 31.80 -5.05 8.60
N PHE A 69 31.29 -5.42 7.44
CA PHE A 69 30.06 -6.20 7.34
C PHE A 69 30.25 -7.61 7.89
N ASP A 70 29.43 -7.98 8.87
CA ASP A 70 29.45 -9.29 9.50
C ASP A 70 29.13 -10.41 8.48
N LYS A 71 30.08 -11.31 8.24
CA LYS A 71 29.93 -12.48 7.36
C LYS A 71 28.75 -13.38 7.77
N TYR A 72 28.38 -13.39 9.04
CA TYR A 72 27.22 -14.14 9.53
C TYR A 72 25.89 -13.54 9.07
N LYS A 73 25.80 -12.20 8.94
CA LYS A 73 24.59 -11.53 8.44
C LYS A 73 24.35 -11.81 6.96
N LEU A 74 25.42 -11.98 6.17
CA LEU A 74 25.32 -12.30 4.74
C LEU A 74 24.73 -13.70 4.50
N LYS A 75 25.07 -14.67 5.37
CA LYS A 75 24.56 -16.04 5.29
C LYS A 75 23.17 -16.24 5.92
N ALA A 76 22.61 -15.19 6.53
CA ALA A 76 21.29 -15.29 7.13
C ALA A 76 20.19 -15.44 6.07
N ASP A 77 19.08 -16.07 6.47
CA ASP A 77 17.94 -16.33 5.59
C ASP A 77 17.17 -15.03 5.29
N PHE A 78 17.21 -14.61 4.02
CA PHE A 78 16.51 -13.42 3.54
C PHE A 78 15.00 -13.58 3.61
N LEU A 79 14.48 -14.77 3.28
CA LEU A 79 13.04 -15.04 3.26
C LEU A 79 12.47 -15.05 4.68
N GLU A 80 13.21 -15.59 5.65
CA GLU A 80 12.80 -15.54 7.05
C GLU A 80 12.70 -14.10 7.56
N TYR A 81 13.69 -13.26 7.22
CA TYR A 81 13.68 -11.85 7.58
C TYR A 81 12.52 -11.10 6.91
N TYR A 82 12.28 -11.32 5.61
CA TYR A 82 11.12 -10.75 4.91
C TYR A 82 9.83 -11.17 5.63
N ARG A 83 9.66 -12.46 5.91
CA ARG A 83 8.47 -13.00 6.57
C ARG A 83 8.17 -12.33 7.92
N LYS A 84 9.20 -12.01 8.72
CA LYS A 84 9.06 -11.27 9.98
C LYS A 84 8.52 -9.84 9.78
N GLN A 85 8.82 -9.19 8.65
CA GLN A 85 8.29 -7.85 8.34
C GLN A 85 6.82 -7.85 7.89
N LEU A 86 6.29 -8.97 7.39
CA LEU A 86 4.92 -9.04 6.85
C LEU A 86 3.84 -8.58 7.86
N ARG A 87 4.05 -8.82 9.16
CA ARG A 87 3.10 -8.42 10.21
C ARG A 87 2.93 -6.91 10.34
N LYS A 88 3.90 -6.12 9.87
CA LYS A 88 3.91 -4.65 9.96
C LYS A 88 3.38 -3.98 8.69
N HIS A 89 3.04 -4.76 7.67
CA HIS A 89 2.74 -4.25 6.35
C HIS A 89 1.41 -4.78 5.80
N ASP A 90 0.93 -4.16 4.72
CA ASP A 90 -0.32 -4.54 4.08
C ASP A 90 -0.20 -5.88 3.32
N GLN A 91 -1.34 -6.42 2.88
CA GLN A 91 -1.41 -7.68 2.14
C GLN A 91 -0.59 -7.69 0.85
N LYS A 92 -0.25 -6.54 0.26
CA LYS A 92 0.57 -6.50 -0.95
C LYS A 92 1.97 -7.04 -0.68
N TRP A 93 2.52 -6.78 0.51
CA TRP A 93 3.82 -7.32 0.92
C TRP A 93 3.83 -8.84 0.97
N GLU A 94 2.73 -9.45 1.41
CA GLU A 94 2.57 -10.90 1.41
C GLU A 94 2.60 -11.47 -0.01
N PHE A 95 1.89 -10.85 -0.96
CA PHE A 95 1.93 -11.27 -2.37
C PHE A 95 3.33 -11.15 -2.98
N VAL A 96 4.06 -10.07 -2.67
CA VAL A 96 5.43 -9.88 -3.15
C VAL A 96 6.37 -10.93 -2.57
N TYR A 97 6.25 -11.20 -1.27
CA TYR A 97 6.99 -12.28 -0.61
C TYR A 97 6.73 -13.64 -1.27
N LEU A 98 5.46 -13.98 -1.54
CA LEU A 98 5.11 -15.25 -2.18
C LEU A 98 5.68 -15.34 -3.61
N HIS A 99 5.61 -14.25 -4.38
CA HIS A 99 6.22 -14.20 -5.71
C HIS A 99 7.73 -14.37 -5.65
N PHE A 100 8.40 -13.67 -4.74
CA PHE A 100 9.85 -13.76 -4.58
C PHE A 100 10.27 -15.16 -4.11
N SER A 101 9.59 -15.71 -3.09
CA SER A 101 9.82 -17.06 -2.58
C SER A 101 9.65 -18.12 -3.68
N ASN A 102 8.63 -18.00 -4.53
CA ASN A 102 8.44 -18.90 -5.67
C ASN A 102 9.56 -18.75 -6.72
N PHE A 103 10.01 -17.52 -6.96
CA PHE A 103 11.09 -17.22 -7.92
C PHE A 103 12.44 -17.81 -7.47
N VAL A 104 12.78 -17.72 -6.18
CA VAL A 104 14.02 -18.27 -5.61
C VAL A 104 13.88 -19.71 -5.11
N HIS A 105 12.78 -20.39 -5.45
CA HIS A 105 12.51 -21.77 -5.02
C HIS A 105 12.59 -22.00 -3.50
N GLY A 106 12.17 -21.00 -2.72
CA GLY A 106 12.02 -21.09 -1.27
C GLY A 106 13.30 -20.96 -0.44
N LYS A 107 14.44 -20.64 -1.06
CA LYS A 107 15.71 -20.38 -0.35
C LYS A 107 16.45 -19.20 -0.97
N CYS A 108 16.89 -18.26 -0.15
CA CYS A 108 17.71 -17.13 -0.56
C CYS A 108 18.41 -16.54 0.66
N THR A 109 19.71 -16.28 0.56
CA THR A 109 20.51 -15.59 1.58
C THR A 109 20.69 -14.12 1.24
N PHE A 110 21.15 -13.31 2.20
CA PHE A 110 21.44 -11.89 1.95
C PHE A 110 22.61 -11.67 0.98
N GLU A 111 23.56 -12.60 0.92
CA GLU A 111 24.70 -12.56 -0.01
C GLU A 111 24.27 -12.66 -1.47
N GLU A 112 23.20 -13.41 -1.75
CA GLU A 112 22.66 -13.57 -3.10
C GLU A 112 21.90 -12.34 -3.61
N ILE A 113 21.60 -11.37 -2.74
CA ILE A 113 20.86 -10.16 -3.11
C ILE A 113 21.80 -9.17 -3.80
N ASP A 114 21.93 -9.34 -5.11
CA ASP A 114 22.65 -8.42 -5.99
C ASP A 114 21.72 -7.78 -7.04
N ILE A 115 22.31 -6.97 -7.92
CA ILE A 115 21.59 -6.25 -8.97
C ILE A 115 21.00 -7.24 -10.00
N ASP A 116 21.72 -8.32 -10.31
CA ASP A 116 21.31 -9.32 -11.31
C ASP A 116 20.10 -10.13 -10.84
N LEU A 117 20.14 -10.66 -9.62
CA LEU A 117 19.00 -11.37 -9.02
C LEU A 117 17.77 -10.47 -8.94
N CYS A 118 17.95 -9.21 -8.53
CA CYS A 118 16.86 -8.24 -8.47
C CYS A 118 16.26 -7.96 -9.86
N ASN A 119 17.08 -7.82 -10.90
CA ASN A 119 16.60 -7.63 -12.28
C ASN A 119 15.89 -8.89 -12.83
N LYS A 120 16.41 -10.09 -12.56
CA LYS A 120 15.72 -11.34 -12.91
C LYS A 120 14.37 -11.46 -12.20
N PHE A 121 14.27 -11.04 -10.94
CA PHE A 121 12.99 -10.99 -10.25
C PHE A 121 12.04 -9.95 -10.86
N ARG A 122 12.55 -8.79 -11.29
CA ARG A 122 11.77 -7.78 -12.02
C ARG A 122 11.18 -8.36 -13.31
N GLU A 123 11.97 -9.11 -14.08
CA GLU A 123 11.51 -9.80 -15.30
C GLU A 123 10.49 -10.91 -15.00
N TYR A 124 10.73 -11.69 -13.94
CA TYR A 124 9.77 -12.67 -13.45
C TYR A 124 8.41 -12.02 -13.17
N LEU A 125 8.36 -10.88 -12.47
CA LEU A 125 7.10 -10.19 -12.16
C LEU A 125 6.31 -9.77 -13.42
N LEU A 126 6.98 -9.49 -14.53
CA LEU A 126 6.34 -9.12 -15.80
C LEU A 126 5.63 -10.30 -16.49
N SER A 127 6.09 -11.53 -16.24
CA SER A 127 5.56 -12.74 -16.89
C SER A 127 4.84 -13.71 -15.93
N ALA A 128 4.91 -13.45 -14.63
CA ALA A 128 4.39 -14.32 -13.58
C ALA A 128 2.87 -14.50 -13.64
N LYS A 129 2.44 -15.70 -13.21
CA LYS A 129 1.02 -16.04 -13.03
C LYS A 129 0.49 -15.42 -11.74
N LYS A 130 -0.78 -15.03 -11.71
CA LYS A 130 -1.45 -14.58 -10.49
C LYS A 130 -1.52 -15.73 -9.48
N LEU A 131 -1.28 -15.44 -8.19
CA LEU A 131 -1.25 -16.46 -7.13
C LEU A 131 -2.63 -17.03 -6.77
N ARG A 132 -3.69 -16.23 -6.87
CA ARG A 132 -5.05 -16.61 -6.42
C ARG A 132 -6.07 -16.80 -7.55
N ARG A 133 -5.69 -16.50 -8.79
CA ARG A 133 -6.60 -16.48 -9.95
C ARG A 133 -5.86 -16.96 -11.18
N ASN A 134 -6.60 -17.43 -12.16
CA ASN A 134 -6.02 -17.78 -13.46
C ASN A 134 -5.56 -16.52 -14.21
N GLY A 135 -4.51 -16.68 -15.01
CA GLY A 135 -3.92 -15.64 -15.86
C GLY A 135 -2.66 -14.99 -15.29
N ARG A 136 -2.04 -14.14 -16.12
CA ARG A 136 -0.81 -13.41 -15.79
C ARG A 136 -1.08 -12.14 -14.98
N ILE A 137 -0.09 -11.71 -14.21
CA ILE A 137 -0.07 -10.41 -13.53
C ILE A 137 -0.13 -9.32 -14.59
N THR A 138 -0.90 -8.25 -14.35
CA THR A 138 -0.93 -7.10 -15.26
C THR A 138 0.31 -6.24 -15.04
N ARG A 139 0.75 -5.48 -16.05
CA ARG A 139 1.93 -4.61 -15.92
C ARG A 139 1.86 -3.66 -14.73
N ASN A 140 0.69 -3.07 -14.47
CA ASN A 140 0.50 -2.17 -13.32
C ASN A 140 0.56 -2.90 -11.98
N SER A 141 0.10 -4.16 -11.91
CA SER A 141 0.27 -5.00 -10.74
C SER A 141 1.75 -5.37 -10.53
N ALA A 142 2.47 -5.73 -11.59
CA ALA A 142 3.91 -5.99 -11.55
C ALA A 142 4.69 -4.75 -11.07
N SER A 143 4.37 -3.56 -11.59
CA SER A 143 4.93 -2.28 -11.13
C SER A 143 4.68 -2.01 -9.65
N GLY A 144 3.46 -2.29 -9.17
CA GLY A 144 3.11 -2.17 -7.76
C GLY A 144 3.89 -3.15 -6.87
N TYR A 145 4.04 -4.40 -7.31
CA TYR A 145 4.83 -5.42 -6.61
C TYR A 145 6.31 -5.07 -6.58
N TRP A 146 6.87 -4.63 -7.71
CA TRP A 146 8.25 -4.20 -7.83
C TRP A 146 8.57 -2.99 -6.93
N SER A 147 7.68 -2.00 -6.89
CA SER A 147 7.82 -0.84 -6.02
C SER A 147 7.84 -1.25 -4.53
N THR A 148 7.01 -2.23 -4.15
CA THR A 148 7.01 -2.80 -2.79
C THR A 148 8.32 -3.54 -2.49
N PHE A 149 8.81 -4.37 -3.42
CA PHE A 149 10.07 -5.09 -3.26
C PHE A 149 11.26 -4.13 -3.10
N ARG A 150 11.33 -3.09 -3.94
CA ARG A 150 12.34 -2.02 -3.82
C ARG A 150 12.26 -1.29 -2.49
N GLY A 151 11.05 -1.07 -1.98
CA GLY A 151 10.82 -0.56 -0.63
C GLY A 151 11.43 -1.45 0.44
N PHE A 152 11.32 -2.78 0.31
CA PHE A 152 11.97 -3.73 1.20
C PHE A 152 13.50 -3.71 1.09
N LEU A 153 14.07 -3.68 -0.13
CA LEU A 153 15.53 -3.55 -0.33
C LEU A 153 16.09 -2.28 0.36
N LYS A 154 15.32 -1.18 0.35
CA LYS A 154 15.69 0.05 1.05
C LYS A 154 15.71 -0.12 2.58
N ILE A 155 14.79 -0.91 3.13
CA ILE A 155 14.78 -1.27 4.55
C ILE A 155 16.02 -2.10 4.89
N LEU A 156 16.38 -3.07 4.04
CA LEU A 156 17.56 -3.91 4.25
C LEU A 156 18.85 -3.09 4.29
N TYR A 157 19.01 -2.16 3.36
CA TYR A 157 20.16 -1.25 3.33
C TYR A 157 20.21 -0.38 4.59
N ARG A 158 19.09 0.26 4.96
CA ARG A 158 18.99 1.10 6.16
C ARG A 158 19.28 0.35 7.46
N ASN A 159 18.94 -0.94 7.50
CA ASN A 159 19.18 -1.79 8.67
C ASN A 159 20.57 -2.44 8.65
N GLY A 160 21.42 -2.15 7.66
CA GLY A 160 22.76 -2.73 7.54
C GLY A 160 22.76 -4.24 7.24
N MET A 161 21.70 -4.74 6.59
CA MET A 161 21.60 -6.16 6.20
C MET A 161 22.27 -6.43 4.85
N ILE A 162 22.39 -5.41 3.99
CA ILE A 162 23.11 -5.45 2.70
C ILE A 162 24.12 -4.30 2.63
N LYS A 163 25.29 -4.57 2.04
CA LYS A 163 26.43 -3.63 1.98
C LYS A 163 26.14 -2.38 1.16
N THR A 164 25.50 -2.59 0.02
CA THR A 164 25.27 -1.56 -0.98
C THR A 164 23.79 -1.36 -1.20
N ASN A 165 23.42 -0.12 -1.52
CA ASN A 165 22.05 0.19 -1.89
C ASN A 165 21.79 -0.24 -3.33
N VAL A 166 21.41 -1.50 -3.53
CA VAL A 166 21.08 -2.06 -4.86
C VAL A 166 20.02 -1.25 -5.61
N ASN A 167 19.13 -0.54 -4.90
CA ASN A 167 18.08 0.27 -5.53
C ASN A 167 18.60 1.35 -6.47
N ASP A 168 19.83 1.83 -6.29
CA ASP A 168 20.39 2.91 -7.11
C ASP A 168 20.66 2.46 -8.55
N PHE A 169 20.79 1.15 -8.77
CA PHE A 169 21.05 0.53 -10.06
C PHE A 169 19.82 -0.16 -10.67
N LEU A 170 18.68 -0.10 -10.00
CA LEU A 170 17.46 -0.77 -10.42
C LEU A 170 16.49 0.20 -11.11
N GLU A 171 16.04 -0.18 -12.29
CA GLU A 171 15.02 0.57 -13.02
C GLU A 171 13.61 0.32 -12.45
N LYS A 172 12.69 1.25 -12.71
CA LYS A 172 11.28 1.05 -12.38
C LYS A 172 10.61 0.17 -13.44
N ILE A 173 9.44 -0.37 -13.12
CA ILE A 173 8.52 -0.89 -14.14
C ILE A 173 7.52 0.23 -14.38
N GLU A 174 7.54 0.80 -15.58
CA GLU A 174 6.61 1.85 -15.96
C GLU A 174 5.18 1.33 -15.99
N THR A 175 4.25 2.10 -15.43
CA THR A 175 2.82 1.77 -15.48
C THR A 175 2.24 2.18 -16.83
N GLU A 176 1.33 1.37 -17.35
CA GLU A 176 0.49 1.75 -18.49
C GLU A 176 -0.74 2.53 -18.00
N ASP A 177 -1.07 3.62 -18.68
CA ASP A 177 -2.30 4.36 -18.41
C ASP A 177 -3.47 3.63 -19.07
N VAL A 178 -4.18 2.85 -18.26
CA VAL A 178 -5.38 2.14 -18.69
C VAL A 178 -6.58 3.05 -18.46
N MET A 179 -7.30 3.40 -19.52
CA MET A 179 -8.58 4.10 -19.39
C MET A 179 -9.54 3.25 -18.57
N LYS A 180 -9.93 3.78 -17.41
CA LYS A 180 -10.87 3.09 -16.52
C LYS A 180 -12.28 3.58 -16.81
N GLU A 181 -13.21 2.66 -16.93
CA GLU A 181 -14.58 2.97 -17.35
C GLU A 181 -15.31 3.88 -16.35
N ALA A 182 -16.07 4.83 -16.90
CA ALA A 182 -17.02 5.67 -16.20
C ALA A 182 -18.37 5.56 -16.92
N LEU A 183 -19.44 5.93 -16.22
CA LEU A 183 -20.77 5.99 -16.81
C LEU A 183 -20.89 7.23 -17.70
N SER A 184 -21.57 7.11 -18.84
CA SER A 184 -22.09 8.27 -19.55
C SER A 184 -23.31 8.86 -18.81
N VAL A 185 -23.78 10.02 -19.23
CA VAL A 185 -24.98 10.65 -18.66
C VAL A 185 -26.19 9.73 -18.85
N GLU A 186 -26.35 9.16 -20.05
CA GLU A 186 -27.46 8.27 -20.40
C GLU A 186 -27.41 6.96 -19.61
N GLU A 187 -26.22 6.39 -19.41
CA GLU A 187 -26.05 5.20 -18.57
C GLU A 187 -26.34 5.50 -17.10
N LEU A 188 -25.99 6.69 -16.61
CA LEU A 188 -26.30 7.12 -15.25
C LEU A 188 -27.82 7.25 -15.05
N TYR A 189 -28.54 7.85 -15.99
CA TYR A 189 -30.00 7.93 -15.95
C TYR A 189 -30.64 6.54 -15.96
N LYS A 190 -30.24 5.67 -16.89
CA LYS A 190 -30.72 4.28 -16.94
C LYS A 190 -30.47 3.54 -15.62
N LEU A 191 -29.28 3.70 -15.03
CA LEU A 191 -28.96 3.07 -13.76
C LEU A 191 -29.82 3.63 -12.61
N ALA A 192 -30.06 4.94 -12.59
CA ALA A 192 -30.90 5.61 -11.60
C ALA A 192 -32.38 5.19 -11.70
N GLU A 193 -32.89 4.93 -12.90
CA GLU A 193 -34.26 4.44 -13.13
C GLU A 193 -34.40 2.94 -12.79
N THR A 194 -33.33 2.16 -13.00
CA THR A 194 -33.35 0.71 -12.79
C THR A 194 -33.61 0.35 -11.32
N PRO A 195 -34.59 -0.53 -11.02
CA PRO A 195 -34.83 -1.04 -9.67
C PRO A 195 -33.62 -1.75 -9.07
N CYS A 196 -33.33 -1.50 -7.80
CA CYS A 196 -32.23 -2.16 -7.08
C CYS A 196 -32.77 -2.97 -5.91
N LYS A 197 -32.38 -4.24 -5.80
CA LYS A 197 -32.72 -5.12 -4.65
C LYS A 197 -32.25 -4.55 -3.30
N LYS A 198 -31.26 -3.65 -3.31
CA LYS A 198 -30.71 -2.99 -2.11
C LYS A 198 -30.82 -1.47 -2.27
N PRO A 199 -31.93 -0.85 -1.84
CA PRO A 199 -32.16 0.59 -2.02
C PRO A 199 -31.03 1.47 -1.50
N ILE A 200 -30.49 1.16 -0.31
CA ILE A 200 -29.37 1.91 0.30
C ILE A 200 -28.12 1.88 -0.58
N LEU A 201 -27.82 0.76 -1.25
CA LEU A 201 -26.69 0.65 -2.17
C LEU A 201 -26.89 1.55 -3.38
N LYS A 202 -28.11 1.59 -3.94
CA LYS A 202 -28.47 2.47 -5.05
C LYS A 202 -28.29 3.93 -4.66
N THR A 203 -28.89 4.36 -3.55
CA THR A 203 -28.76 5.73 -3.03
C THR A 203 -27.31 6.11 -2.79
N ALA A 204 -26.52 5.26 -2.13
CA ALA A 204 -25.10 5.51 -1.87
C ALA A 204 -24.25 5.59 -3.15
N SER A 205 -24.57 4.76 -4.15
CA SER A 205 -23.88 4.75 -5.44
C SER A 205 -24.14 6.04 -6.23
N LEU A 206 -25.40 6.45 -6.33
CA LEU A 206 -25.82 7.67 -7.01
C LEU A 206 -25.30 8.92 -6.28
N PHE A 207 -25.36 8.94 -4.94
CA PHE A 207 -24.77 10.03 -4.15
C PHE A 207 -23.26 10.16 -4.39
N SER A 208 -22.53 9.05 -4.52
CA SER A 208 -21.10 9.07 -4.89
C SER A 208 -20.87 9.60 -6.31
N CYS A 209 -21.78 9.36 -7.27
CA CYS A 209 -21.73 9.98 -8.61
C CYS A 209 -21.89 11.49 -8.58
N MET A 210 -22.58 12.05 -7.57
CA MET A 210 -22.88 13.49 -7.48
C MET A 210 -21.90 14.26 -6.58
N THR A 211 -21.23 13.59 -5.65
CA THR A 211 -20.34 14.22 -4.66
C THR A 211 -18.88 13.80 -4.80
N SER A 212 -18.58 12.83 -5.66
CA SER A 212 -17.26 12.23 -5.83
C SER A 212 -16.72 11.44 -4.63
N LEU A 213 -17.47 11.25 -3.54
CA LEU A 213 -16.96 10.62 -2.32
C LEU A 213 -16.40 9.20 -2.52
N ARG A 214 -15.36 8.85 -1.76
CA ARG A 214 -14.78 7.49 -1.78
C ARG A 214 -15.68 6.54 -1.02
N ILE A 215 -15.60 5.24 -1.30
CA ILE A 215 -16.38 4.21 -0.59
C ILE A 215 -16.11 4.20 0.93
N SER A 216 -14.87 4.47 1.37
CA SER A 216 -14.57 4.62 2.81
C SER A 216 -15.40 5.73 3.42
N ASP A 217 -15.44 6.85 2.73
CA ASP A 217 -16.05 8.10 3.16
C ASP A 217 -17.58 7.93 3.20
N ILE A 218 -18.16 7.33 2.16
CA ILE A 218 -19.58 6.94 2.11
C ILE A 218 -19.97 5.99 3.26
N LEU A 219 -19.13 5.01 3.58
CA LEU A 219 -19.43 4.03 4.63
C LEU A 219 -19.36 4.64 6.04
N SER A 220 -18.54 5.66 6.24
CA SER A 220 -18.39 6.35 7.52
C SER A 220 -19.20 7.64 7.62
N LEU A 221 -19.88 8.07 6.55
CA LEU A 221 -20.56 9.35 6.49
C LEU A 221 -21.70 9.42 7.51
N CYS A 222 -21.63 10.42 8.36
CA CYS A 222 -22.63 10.75 9.36
C CYS A 222 -23.41 12.00 8.96
N TRP A 223 -24.65 12.14 9.45
CA TRP A 223 -25.47 13.33 9.20
C TRP A 223 -24.80 14.60 9.74
N GLU A 224 -24.03 14.46 10.81
CA GLU A 224 -23.23 15.48 11.47
C GLU A 224 -22.05 15.97 10.61
N ASP A 225 -21.62 15.19 9.61
CA ASP A 225 -20.58 15.60 8.66
C ASP A 225 -21.13 16.53 7.57
N ILE A 226 -22.46 16.67 7.47
CA ILE A 226 -23.13 17.54 6.50
C ILE A 226 -23.41 18.89 7.16
N VAL A 227 -22.60 19.88 6.84
CA VAL A 227 -22.60 21.21 7.46
C VAL A 227 -22.94 22.30 6.45
N ASP A 228 -23.21 23.51 6.93
CA ASP A 228 -23.39 24.68 6.08
C ASP A 228 -22.09 25.05 5.38
N TYR A 229 -22.16 25.28 4.08
CA TYR A 229 -21.03 25.73 3.28
C TYR A 229 -20.96 27.25 3.31
N SER A 230 -19.76 27.79 3.51
CA SER A 230 -19.54 29.24 3.63
C SER A 230 -19.98 30.04 2.40
N ALA A 231 -19.95 29.42 1.22
CA ALA A 231 -20.42 30.03 -0.02
C ALA A 231 -21.93 29.78 -0.29
N GLY A 232 -22.67 29.25 0.69
CA GLY A 232 -24.09 28.89 0.57
C GLY A 232 -24.31 27.41 0.24
N GLY A 233 -25.44 26.88 0.71
CA GLY A 233 -25.79 25.45 0.58
C GLY A 233 -25.12 24.56 1.64
N LYS A 234 -25.09 23.24 1.39
CA LYS A 234 -24.46 22.26 2.28
C LYS A 234 -23.18 21.69 1.69
N CYS A 235 -22.28 21.25 2.55
CA CYS A 235 -21.10 20.48 2.17
C CYS A 235 -20.90 19.27 3.10
N VAL A 236 -20.19 18.26 2.62
CA VAL A 236 -19.60 17.24 3.47
C VAL A 236 -18.23 17.73 3.92
N HIS A 237 -18.03 17.76 5.24
CA HIS A 237 -16.73 18.03 5.85
C HIS A 237 -16.09 16.73 6.32
N ILE A 238 -14.98 16.33 5.71
CA ILE A 238 -14.30 15.07 6.01
C ILE A 238 -12.87 15.32 6.48
N ILE A 239 -12.55 14.81 7.67
CA ILE A 239 -11.19 14.79 8.18
C ILE A 239 -10.55 13.44 7.90
N THR A 240 -9.58 13.42 6.99
CA THR A 240 -8.88 12.17 6.65
C THR A 240 -7.96 11.72 7.79
N GLN A 241 -8.22 10.53 8.36
CA GLN A 241 -7.48 10.00 9.53
C GLN A 241 -5.96 9.90 9.34
N LYS A 242 -5.48 9.67 8.10
CA LYS A 242 -4.04 9.46 7.84
C LYS A 242 -3.20 10.74 7.79
N ASN A 243 -3.78 11.86 7.33
CA ASN A 243 -3.03 13.09 7.07
C ASN A 243 -3.60 14.31 7.80
N LYS A 244 -4.71 14.15 8.53
CA LYS A 244 -5.51 15.26 9.08
C LYS A 244 -5.86 16.32 8.03
N ALA A 245 -5.90 15.93 6.75
CA ALA A 245 -6.32 16.83 5.70
C ALA A 245 -7.85 16.92 5.73
N GLU A 246 -8.35 18.15 5.72
CA GLU A 246 -9.75 18.49 5.68
C GLU A 246 -10.18 18.60 4.22
N ASP A 247 -11.13 17.76 3.82
CA ASP A 247 -11.74 17.79 2.51
C ASP A 247 -13.15 18.38 2.68
N ILE A 248 -13.43 19.51 2.02
CA ILE A 248 -14.77 20.14 1.98
C ILE A 248 -15.36 19.88 0.61
N ILE A 249 -16.49 19.17 0.56
CA ILE A 249 -17.12 18.73 -0.67
C ILE A 249 -18.53 19.30 -0.73
N PRO A 250 -18.79 20.34 -1.54
CA PRO A 250 -20.13 20.88 -1.73
C PRO A 250 -21.11 19.82 -2.21
N ILE A 251 -22.36 19.87 -1.73
CA ILE A 251 -23.44 18.95 -2.08
C ILE A 251 -24.54 19.75 -2.77
N SER A 252 -24.97 19.27 -3.93
CA SER A 252 -26.14 19.82 -4.62
C SER A 252 -27.46 19.49 -3.89
N GLU A 253 -28.47 20.34 -4.02
CA GLU A 253 -29.82 20.10 -3.47
C GLU A 253 -30.42 18.75 -3.90
N GLU A 254 -30.20 18.33 -5.16
CA GLU A 254 -30.66 17.02 -5.66
C GLU A 254 -30.00 15.86 -4.89
N ALA A 255 -28.71 15.96 -4.58
CA ALA A 255 -28.00 14.95 -3.81
C ALA A 255 -28.45 14.93 -2.33
N LEU A 256 -28.83 16.08 -1.76
CA LEU A 256 -29.46 16.15 -0.43
C LEU A 256 -30.85 15.51 -0.44
N GLY A 257 -31.66 15.80 -1.46
CA GLY A 257 -32.97 15.20 -1.68
C GLY A 257 -32.88 13.68 -1.81
N LEU A 258 -31.87 13.18 -2.53
CA LEU A 258 -31.63 11.75 -2.75
C LEU A 258 -31.42 10.97 -1.44
N ILE A 259 -30.72 11.54 -0.47
CA ILE A 259 -30.51 10.94 0.85
C ILE A 259 -31.65 11.29 1.84
N GLY A 260 -32.57 12.16 1.44
CA GLY A 260 -33.63 12.68 2.29
C GLY A 260 -33.07 13.44 3.48
N TYR A 261 -32.12 14.35 3.24
CA TYR A 261 -31.46 15.12 4.30
C TYR A 261 -32.47 15.86 5.20
N ASN A 262 -32.21 15.84 6.50
CA ASN A 262 -32.91 16.62 7.52
C ASN A 262 -31.93 16.86 8.68
N SER A 263 -31.87 18.09 9.19
CA SER A 263 -31.01 18.52 10.30
C SER A 263 -31.22 17.76 11.62
N GLU A 264 -32.36 17.10 11.79
CA GLU A 264 -32.68 16.32 13.00
C GLU A 264 -32.11 14.90 12.97
N LYS A 265 -31.70 14.40 11.80
CA LYS A 265 -31.14 13.05 11.65
C LYS A 265 -29.74 12.98 12.26
N LYS A 266 -29.43 11.85 12.89
CA LYS A 266 -28.14 11.59 13.58
C LYS A 266 -27.54 10.24 13.22
N GLY A 267 -26.22 10.13 13.29
CA GLY A 267 -25.46 8.93 12.97
C GLY A 267 -25.30 8.70 11.47
N PHE A 268 -25.14 7.44 11.05
CA PHE A 268 -24.80 7.12 9.66
C PHE A 268 -25.88 7.51 8.65
N VAL A 269 -25.48 8.20 7.59
CA VAL A 269 -26.33 8.52 6.42
C VAL A 269 -26.80 7.24 5.73
N PHE A 270 -25.87 6.32 5.47
CA PHE A 270 -26.14 5.05 4.77
C PHE A 270 -26.18 3.87 5.74
N LYS A 271 -27.05 3.95 6.76
CA LYS A 271 -27.19 2.92 7.81
C LYS A 271 -27.41 1.53 7.20
N GLY A 272 -26.54 0.57 7.54
CA GLY A 272 -26.63 -0.82 7.06
C GLY A 272 -25.99 -1.08 5.69
N LEU A 273 -25.36 -0.08 5.06
CA LEU A 273 -24.57 -0.30 3.86
C LEU A 273 -23.35 -1.18 4.16
N MET A 274 -23.25 -2.31 3.46
CA MET A 274 -22.11 -3.22 3.62
C MET A 274 -21.11 -3.05 2.47
N ARG A 275 -19.81 -3.00 2.79
CA ARG A 275 -18.75 -2.94 1.76
C ARG A 275 -18.81 -4.12 0.78
N SER A 276 -19.22 -5.30 1.24
CA SER A 276 -19.38 -6.50 0.40
C SER A 276 -20.41 -6.31 -0.72
N TRP A 277 -21.41 -5.44 -0.52
CA TRP A 277 -22.44 -5.18 -1.53
C TRP A 277 -21.90 -4.45 -2.77
N THR A 278 -20.73 -3.80 -2.67
CA THR A 278 -20.03 -3.19 -3.81
C THR A 278 -19.46 -4.21 -4.81
N GLN A 279 -19.52 -5.51 -4.48
CA GLN A 279 -19.04 -6.60 -5.34
C GLN A 279 -20.20 -7.22 -6.13
N ILE A 280 -20.85 -8.25 -5.59
CA ILE A 280 -21.86 -9.01 -6.33
C ILE A 280 -23.17 -8.20 -6.47
N PRO A 281 -23.81 -7.70 -5.39
CA PRO A 281 -25.10 -7.00 -5.51
C PRO A 281 -25.07 -5.78 -6.43
N MET A 282 -24.03 -4.95 -6.32
CA MET A 282 -23.88 -3.77 -7.18
C MET A 282 -23.73 -4.15 -8.65
N LYS A 283 -22.94 -5.19 -8.95
CA LYS A 283 -22.73 -5.64 -10.33
C LYS A 283 -23.99 -6.27 -10.93
N GLU A 284 -24.79 -6.97 -10.14
CA GLU A 284 -26.10 -7.46 -10.59
C GLU A 284 -27.03 -6.32 -10.97
N TRP A 285 -27.09 -5.27 -10.14
CA TRP A 285 -27.90 -4.08 -10.41
C TRP A 285 -27.44 -3.32 -11.67
N ILE A 286 -26.13 -3.12 -11.84
CA ILE A 286 -25.56 -2.51 -13.04
C ILE A 286 -25.90 -3.34 -14.29
N ARG A 287 -25.80 -4.68 -14.20
CA ARG A 287 -26.15 -5.57 -15.31
C ARG A 287 -27.64 -5.52 -15.64
N SER A 288 -28.53 -5.43 -14.65
CA SER A 288 -29.97 -5.30 -14.90
C SER A 288 -30.34 -3.99 -15.60
N ALA A 289 -29.50 -2.95 -15.50
CA ALA A 289 -29.65 -1.71 -16.26
C ALA A 289 -29.15 -1.82 -17.71
N GLY A 290 -28.67 -2.99 -18.15
CA GLY A 290 -28.11 -3.22 -19.48
C GLY A 290 -26.69 -2.66 -19.67
N ILE A 291 -26.01 -2.26 -18.60
CA ILE A 291 -24.67 -1.67 -18.67
C ILE A 291 -23.62 -2.79 -18.71
N THR A 292 -22.86 -2.84 -19.80
CA THR A 292 -21.83 -3.87 -20.04
C THR A 292 -20.45 -3.49 -19.51
N LYS A 293 -20.23 -2.21 -19.20
CA LYS A 293 -18.99 -1.70 -18.60
C LYS A 293 -18.71 -2.36 -17.25
N ASN A 294 -17.44 -2.63 -16.97
CA ASN A 294 -16.95 -3.09 -15.68
C ASN A 294 -16.87 -1.93 -14.66
N ILE A 295 -18.05 -1.57 -14.17
CA ILE A 295 -18.24 -0.55 -13.14
C ILE A 295 -17.94 -1.15 -11.76
N THR A 296 -17.10 -0.45 -11.02
CA THR A 296 -16.77 -0.69 -9.61
C THR A 296 -17.28 0.51 -8.80
N PHE A 297 -17.33 0.44 -7.48
CA PHE A 297 -17.80 1.60 -6.69
C PHE A 297 -16.94 2.85 -6.95
N HIS A 298 -15.63 2.68 -7.14
CA HIS A 298 -14.76 3.80 -7.48
C HIS A 298 -15.00 4.38 -8.89
N SER A 299 -15.73 3.66 -9.76
CA SER A 299 -16.16 4.20 -11.05
C SER A 299 -17.15 5.35 -10.87
N TYR A 300 -17.99 5.38 -9.82
CA TYR A 300 -18.94 6.48 -9.59
C TYR A 300 -18.25 7.82 -9.37
N ARG A 301 -17.16 7.82 -8.60
CA ARG A 301 -16.28 8.97 -8.47
C ARG A 301 -15.62 9.39 -9.79
N ARG A 302 -15.30 8.43 -10.68
CA ARG A 302 -14.80 8.75 -12.02
C ARG A 302 -15.89 9.31 -12.93
N THR A 303 -17.12 8.81 -12.80
CA THR A 303 -18.31 9.33 -13.47
C THR A 303 -18.47 10.80 -13.11
N PHE A 304 -18.45 11.17 -11.83
CA PHE A 304 -18.47 12.57 -11.41
C PHE A 304 -17.43 13.41 -12.18
N ALA A 305 -16.16 13.00 -12.12
CA ALA A 305 -15.06 13.75 -12.74
C ALA A 305 -15.23 13.89 -14.27
N THR A 306 -15.64 12.80 -14.93
CA THR A 306 -15.78 12.75 -16.39
C THR A 306 -16.97 13.58 -16.85
N LEU A 307 -18.10 13.51 -16.14
CA LEU A 307 -19.30 14.29 -16.44
C LEU A 307 -19.08 15.79 -16.18
N GLN A 308 -18.43 16.16 -15.06
CA GLN A 308 -18.07 17.55 -14.80
C GLN A 308 -17.12 18.11 -15.86
N ALA A 309 -16.13 17.32 -16.30
CA ALA A 309 -15.22 17.71 -17.37
C ALA A 309 -15.96 17.86 -18.71
N ALA A 310 -16.89 16.95 -19.02
CA ALA A 310 -17.73 17.03 -20.21
C ALA A 310 -18.67 18.24 -20.19
N ALA A 311 -19.15 18.64 -19.00
CA ALA A 311 -19.94 19.85 -18.80
C ALA A 311 -19.10 21.15 -18.81
N GLY A 312 -17.78 21.07 -19.06
CA GLY A 312 -16.91 22.24 -19.16
C GLY A 312 -16.48 22.84 -17.81
N THR A 313 -16.64 22.10 -16.70
CA THR A 313 -16.17 22.55 -15.38
C THR A 313 -14.65 22.68 -15.38
N ASP A 314 -14.13 23.77 -14.79
CA ASP A 314 -12.69 23.99 -14.68
C ASP A 314 -11.97 22.84 -13.95
N ILE A 315 -10.78 22.48 -14.45
CA ILE A 315 -9.99 21.37 -13.93
C ILE A 315 -9.61 21.56 -12.46
N ARG A 316 -9.31 22.78 -12.03
CA ARG A 316 -8.93 23.05 -10.64
C ARG A 316 -10.14 22.93 -9.73
N THR A 317 -11.32 23.33 -10.19
CA THR A 317 -12.58 23.08 -9.47
C THR A 317 -12.83 21.58 -9.30
N ILE A 318 -12.72 20.79 -10.37
CA ILE A 318 -12.84 19.32 -10.28
C ILE A 318 -11.78 18.75 -9.33
N GLN A 319 -10.52 19.19 -9.44
CA GLN A 319 -9.43 18.75 -8.58
C GLN A 319 -9.73 19.03 -7.09
N SER A 320 -10.25 20.23 -6.80
CA SER A 320 -10.60 20.67 -5.45
C SER A 320 -11.73 19.84 -4.87
N ILE A 321 -12.84 19.68 -5.59
CA ILE A 321 -14.00 18.86 -5.13
C ILE A 321 -13.58 17.41 -4.92
N MET A 322 -12.72 16.89 -5.80
CA MET A 322 -12.17 15.55 -5.63
C MET A 322 -11.08 15.48 -4.56
N ALA A 323 -10.60 16.58 -3.97
CA ALA A 323 -9.47 16.55 -3.03
C ALA A 323 -8.24 15.79 -3.59
N HIS A 324 -7.91 16.03 -4.86
CA HIS A 324 -6.73 15.44 -5.49
C HIS A 324 -5.49 16.30 -5.22
N LYS A 325 -4.47 15.71 -4.58
CA LYS A 325 -3.18 16.39 -4.31
C LYS A 325 -2.43 16.80 -5.58
N SER A 326 -2.58 16.03 -6.66
CA SER A 326 -1.90 16.31 -7.93
C SER A 326 -2.90 16.53 -9.06
N ILE A 327 -2.75 17.65 -9.77
CA ILE A 327 -3.53 17.98 -10.95
C ILE A 327 -3.38 16.93 -12.06
N THR A 328 -2.22 16.26 -12.15
CA THR A 328 -1.97 15.19 -13.13
C THR A 328 -2.92 14.01 -12.97
N THR A 329 -3.48 13.80 -11.77
CA THR A 329 -4.51 12.77 -11.53
C THR A 329 -5.85 13.18 -12.14
N THR A 330 -6.20 14.47 -12.06
CA THR A 330 -7.44 15.03 -12.61
C THR A 330 -7.38 15.18 -14.13
N GLN A 331 -6.21 15.51 -14.70
CA GLN A 331 -6.02 15.64 -16.16
C GLN A 331 -6.40 14.39 -16.95
N ARG A 332 -6.36 13.19 -16.33
CA ARG A 332 -6.78 11.94 -16.96
C ARG A 332 -8.23 11.93 -17.42
N TYR A 333 -9.11 12.72 -16.78
CA TYR A 333 -10.53 12.80 -17.13
C TYR A 333 -10.83 13.78 -18.27
N ILE A 334 -9.90 14.69 -18.58
CA ILE A 334 -10.10 15.75 -19.60
C ILE A 334 -9.82 15.27 -21.02
N LYS A 335 -8.96 14.26 -21.17
CA LYS A 335 -8.59 13.71 -22.50
C LYS A 335 -9.79 13.19 -23.31
N VAL A 336 -10.95 13.03 -22.68
CA VAL A 336 -12.13 12.37 -23.26
C VAL A 336 -13.06 13.33 -24.03
N VAL A 337 -12.83 14.65 -24.03
CA VAL A 337 -13.82 15.60 -24.56
C VAL A 337 -13.31 16.42 -25.75
N ASP A 338 -13.42 15.87 -26.96
CA ASP A 338 -13.18 16.61 -28.20
C ASP A 338 -14.24 17.70 -28.46
N ALA A 339 -15.45 17.55 -27.91
CA ALA A 339 -16.51 18.56 -28.01
C ALA A 339 -16.10 19.92 -27.41
N ASN A 340 -15.35 19.89 -26.30
CA ASN A 340 -14.88 21.10 -25.62
C ASN A 340 -13.86 21.88 -26.45
N LYS A 341 -13.09 21.22 -27.32
CA LYS A 341 -12.12 21.90 -28.20
C LYS A 341 -12.84 22.75 -29.25
N ARG A 342 -13.94 22.24 -29.82
CA ARG A 342 -14.75 22.95 -30.82
C ARG A 342 -15.58 24.08 -30.20
N GLU A 343 -16.09 23.89 -29.00
CA GLU A 343 -16.74 24.96 -28.22
C GLU A 343 -15.73 26.06 -27.87
N ALA A 344 -14.56 25.68 -27.35
CA ALA A 344 -13.51 26.62 -26.97
C ALA A 344 -13.02 27.47 -28.16
N SER A 345 -12.91 26.89 -29.36
CA SER A 345 -12.51 27.64 -30.56
C SER A 345 -13.51 28.71 -30.98
N LYS A 346 -14.78 28.62 -30.55
CA LYS A 346 -15.83 29.62 -30.83
C LYS A 346 -15.88 30.75 -29.80
N LYS A 347 -15.20 30.62 -28.65
CA LYS A 347 -15.27 31.62 -27.57
C LYS A 347 -14.59 32.94 -27.93
N ILE A 348 -13.61 32.91 -28.81
CA ILE A 348 -12.98 34.13 -29.34
C ILE A 348 -13.74 34.50 -30.61
N THR A 349 -14.50 35.59 -30.56
CA THR A 349 -15.22 36.13 -31.71
C THR A 349 -14.81 37.57 -31.97
N LEU A 350 -14.72 37.96 -33.24
CA LEU A 350 -14.44 39.34 -33.66
C LEU A 350 -15.72 40.15 -33.87
N THR A 351 -16.88 39.50 -33.85
CA THR A 351 -18.17 40.16 -33.87
C THR A 351 -18.48 40.69 -32.47
N ARG A 352 -18.64 42.01 -32.33
CA ARG A 352 -19.18 42.61 -31.11
C ARG A 352 -20.61 42.08 -30.94
N GLN A 353 -20.91 41.51 -29.78
CA GLN A 353 -22.29 41.30 -29.36
C GLN A 353 -22.78 42.65 -28.83
N ASP A 354 -23.83 43.18 -29.44
CA ASP A 354 -24.46 44.45 -29.07
C ASP A 354 -25.18 44.37 -27.73
#